data_AF-A6W7E2-F1
#
_entry.id   AF-A6W7E2-F1
#
_cell.length_a   1.000
_cell.length_b   1.000
_cell.length_c   1.000
_cell.angle_alpha   90.00
_cell.angle_beta   90.00
_cell.angle_gamma   90.00
#
_symmetry.space_group_name_H-M   'P 1'
#
loop_
_entity.id
_entity.type
_entity.pdbx_description
1 polymer ?
#
loop_
_entity_poly.entity_id
_entity_poly.type
_entity_poly.pdbx_seq_one_letter_code
_entity_poly.pdbx_strand_id
1 'polypeptide(L)'
;MGRPGSPSWWGYSHPHSRAAAHLLFWLLVAGVLGAAWWWARGRHAPLRSTAVRVVQGVLAGLAVGAILVGTVWRGLTDLGDAPVCAAPPGEEWGSTAQVVELTPSLFAQKVATWPETGLAMLYADARGLTVCRYAAADYYVAVVPVAEAGKRTVNFGDMVLSPRFPTVPSEAAELAEHESHHRPQWAVATLLAGPAAFPVAYGVDDFFFPGARNHFERLAGLESGGYVEEGHAPVLGAPQVGVLSAAALGAAGLAVRRRRVARRAG
;
A
#
# COMPACT_ATOMS: atom_id res chain seq x y z
N MET A 1 -43.82 16.98 -8.87
CA MET A 1 -42.84 16.68 -9.94
C MET A 1 -41.69 15.93 -9.29
N GLY A 2 -41.69 14.60 -9.42
CA GLY A 2 -40.70 13.73 -8.80
C GLY A 2 -39.40 13.73 -9.60
N ARG A 3 -38.26 13.78 -8.89
CA ARG A 3 -36.95 13.55 -9.50
C ARG A 3 -36.90 12.09 -9.99
N PRO A 4 -36.49 11.82 -11.24
CA PRO A 4 -36.24 10.46 -11.68
C PRO A 4 -35.13 9.86 -10.81
N GLY A 5 -35.42 8.73 -10.18
CA GLY A 5 -34.46 7.99 -9.37
C GLY A 5 -33.25 7.63 -10.23
N SER A 6 -32.08 8.10 -9.82
CA SER A 6 -30.81 7.63 -10.33
C SER A 6 -30.73 6.12 -10.08
N PRO A 7 -30.49 5.29 -11.10
CA PRO A 7 -30.33 3.87 -10.89
C PRO A 7 -29.11 3.63 -9.97
N SER A 8 -29.35 2.97 -8.84
CA SER A 8 -28.32 2.55 -7.89
C SER A 8 -27.50 1.42 -8.52
N TRP A 9 -26.37 1.76 -9.16
CA TRP A 9 -25.61 0.85 -10.03
C TRP A 9 -24.50 0.02 -9.33
N TRP A 10 -24.42 -0.02 -8.00
CA TRP A 10 -23.35 -0.77 -7.32
C TRP A 10 -23.82 -1.59 -6.12
N GLY A 11 -24.88 -2.38 -6.30
CA GLY A 11 -25.16 -3.49 -5.37
C GLY A 11 -24.19 -4.65 -5.58
N TYR A 12 -23.95 -5.46 -4.53
CA TYR A 12 -23.26 -6.77 -4.51
C TYR A 12 -23.71 -7.80 -5.59
N SER A 13 -24.67 -7.45 -6.43
CA SER A 13 -25.21 -8.25 -7.54
C SER A 13 -24.46 -8.10 -8.86
N HIS A 14 -23.52 -7.16 -9.01
CA HIS A 14 -22.80 -6.99 -10.29
C HIS A 14 -21.84 -8.19 -10.56
N PRO A 15 -21.85 -8.77 -11.77
CA PRO A 15 -21.04 -9.96 -12.09
C PRO A 15 -19.54 -9.74 -11.90
N HIS A 16 -19.04 -8.52 -12.09
CA HIS A 16 -17.62 -8.19 -11.87
C HIS A 16 -17.22 -8.17 -10.40
N SER A 17 -18.08 -7.73 -9.46
CA SER A 17 -17.79 -7.80 -8.02
C SER A 17 -17.80 -9.23 -7.50
N ARG A 18 -18.64 -10.11 -8.08
CA ARG A 18 -18.62 -11.56 -7.79
C ARG A 18 -17.34 -12.22 -8.30
N ALA A 19 -16.92 -11.90 -9.53
CA ALA A 19 -15.67 -12.40 -10.08
C ALA A 19 -14.45 -11.91 -9.29
N ALA A 20 -14.43 -10.63 -8.88
CA ALA A 20 -13.41 -10.06 -8.00
C ALA A 20 -13.32 -10.82 -6.68
N ALA A 21 -14.47 -10.99 -6.00
CA ALA A 21 -14.56 -11.69 -4.73
C ALA A 21 -14.12 -13.15 -4.84
N HIS A 22 -14.48 -13.84 -5.94
CA HIS A 22 -14.03 -15.20 -6.20
C HIS A 22 -12.52 -15.28 -6.47
N LEU A 23 -11.96 -14.35 -7.24
CA LEU A 23 -10.52 -14.32 -7.51
C LEU A 23 -9.74 -14.02 -6.22
N LEU A 24 -10.17 -13.03 -5.44
CA LEU A 24 -9.62 -12.69 -4.12
C LEU A 24 -9.69 -13.86 -3.15
N PHE A 25 -10.83 -14.56 -3.12
CA PHE A 25 -10.99 -15.76 -2.32
C PHE A 25 -9.96 -16.82 -2.71
N TRP A 26 -9.78 -17.11 -4.01
CA TRP A 26 -8.82 -18.10 -4.46
C TRP A 26 -7.36 -17.68 -4.24
N LEU A 27 -7.04 -16.39 -4.38
CA LEU A 27 -5.71 -15.85 -4.07
C LEU A 27 -5.40 -15.93 -2.57
N LEU A 28 -6.36 -15.61 -1.71
CA LEU A 28 -6.27 -15.78 -0.26
C LEU A 28 -6.07 -17.25 0.11
N VAL A 29 -6.89 -18.14 -0.46
CA VAL A 29 -6.78 -19.59 -0.24
C VAL A 29 -5.40 -20.07 -0.68
N ALA A 30 -4.93 -19.71 -1.88
CA ALA A 30 -3.62 -20.10 -2.37
C ALA A 30 -2.48 -19.53 -1.51
N GLY A 31 -2.59 -18.29 -1.04
CA GLY A 31 -1.63 -17.65 -0.13
C GLY A 31 -1.58 -18.35 1.24
N VAL A 32 -2.73 -18.67 1.83
CA VAL A 32 -2.82 -19.42 3.10
C VAL A 32 -2.28 -20.83 2.92
N LEU A 33 -2.62 -21.52 1.83
CA LEU A 33 -2.10 -22.85 1.51
C LEU A 33 -0.58 -22.81 1.27
N GLY A 34 -0.06 -21.78 0.60
CA GLY A 34 1.36 -21.56 0.38
C GLY A 34 2.12 -21.30 1.70
N ALA A 35 1.55 -20.47 2.58
CA ALA A 35 2.08 -20.22 3.92
C ALA A 35 2.05 -21.48 4.78
N ALA A 36 0.95 -22.25 4.74
CA ALA A 36 0.81 -23.52 5.44
C ALA A 36 1.78 -24.58 4.91
N TRP A 37 1.98 -24.64 3.60
CA TRP A 37 2.95 -25.53 2.96
C TRP A 37 4.39 -25.14 3.29
N TRP A 38 4.72 -23.84 3.24
CA TRP A 38 6.02 -23.32 3.65
C TRP A 38 6.30 -23.60 5.12
N TRP A 39 5.31 -23.41 5.98
CA TRP A 39 5.37 -23.76 7.40
C TRP A 39 5.60 -25.25 7.60
N ALA A 40 4.85 -26.10 6.89
CA ALA A 40 5.00 -27.55 6.92
C ALA A 40 6.40 -28.00 6.47
N ARG A 41 6.93 -27.44 5.37
CA ARG A 41 8.31 -27.70 4.91
C ARG A 41 9.37 -27.16 5.88
N GLY A 42 9.12 -25.98 6.46
CA GLY A 42 10.01 -25.35 7.43
C GLY A 42 10.20 -26.15 8.71
N ARG A 43 9.24 -27.01 9.08
CA ARG A 43 9.38 -27.97 10.20
C ARG A 43 10.49 -28.98 9.99
N HIS A 44 10.80 -29.32 8.73
CA HIS A 44 11.82 -30.29 8.35
C HIS A 44 13.18 -29.65 8.06
N ALA A 45 13.32 -28.32 8.13
CA ALA A 45 14.60 -27.65 7.96
C ALA A 45 15.49 -27.91 9.20
N PRO A 46 16.63 -28.62 9.07
CA PRO A 46 17.37 -29.19 10.20
C PRO A 46 18.14 -28.18 11.06
N LEU A 47 17.95 -26.87 10.89
CA LEU A 47 18.86 -25.84 11.42
C LEU A 47 18.20 -24.65 12.14
N ARG A 48 16.88 -24.64 12.37
CA ARG A 48 16.20 -23.51 13.05
C ARG A 48 15.83 -23.86 14.49
N SER A 49 16.25 -23.01 15.43
CA SER A 49 15.84 -23.11 16.84
C SER A 49 14.32 -22.98 16.98
N THR A 50 13.74 -23.55 18.05
CA THR A 50 12.30 -23.47 18.33
C THR A 50 11.83 -22.02 18.40
N ALA A 51 12.60 -21.12 19.02
CA ALA A 51 12.28 -19.70 19.09
C ALA A 51 12.12 -19.04 17.70
N VAL A 52 13.04 -19.31 16.76
CA VAL A 52 12.95 -18.77 15.40
C VAL A 52 11.69 -19.26 14.69
N ARG A 53 11.32 -20.53 14.87
CA ARG A 53 10.09 -21.09 14.28
C ARG A 53 8.83 -20.43 14.87
N VAL A 54 8.79 -20.21 16.18
CA VAL A 54 7.69 -19.51 16.84
C VAL A 54 7.55 -18.09 16.30
N VAL A 55 8.64 -17.32 16.26
CA VAL A 55 8.62 -15.94 15.73
C VAL A 55 8.13 -15.90 14.29
N GLN A 56 8.62 -16.80 13.43
CA GLN A 56 8.15 -16.88 12.04
C GLN A 56 6.66 -17.19 11.95
N GLY A 57 6.14 -18.04 12.84
CA GLY A 57 4.73 -18.39 12.88
C GLY A 57 3.86 -17.24 13.31
N VAL A 58 4.29 -16.51 14.35
CA VAL A 58 3.61 -15.30 14.81
C VAL A 58 3.58 -14.25 13.69
N LEU A 59 4.71 -13.98 13.04
CA LEU A 59 4.77 -13.01 11.95
C LEU A 59 3.90 -13.41 10.75
N ALA A 60 3.94 -14.68 10.36
CA ALA A 60 3.08 -15.19 9.28
C ALA A 60 1.59 -15.10 9.66
N GLY A 61 1.23 -15.46 10.90
CA GLY A 61 -0.13 -15.36 11.40
C GLY A 61 -0.65 -13.92 11.44
N LEU A 62 0.18 -12.97 11.89
CA LEU A 62 -0.13 -11.53 11.86
C LEU A 62 -0.32 -11.03 10.43
N ALA A 63 0.56 -11.43 9.50
CA ALA A 63 0.45 -11.06 8.10
C ALA A 63 -0.87 -11.59 7.49
N VAL A 64 -1.17 -12.88 7.64
CA VAL A 64 -2.44 -13.46 7.16
C VAL A 64 -3.64 -12.76 7.81
N GLY A 65 -3.58 -12.50 9.11
CA GLY A 65 -4.63 -11.77 9.84
C GLY A 65 -4.87 -10.38 9.26
N ALA A 66 -3.83 -9.60 9.01
CA ALA A 66 -3.94 -8.27 8.40
C ALA A 66 -4.55 -8.33 6.99
N ILE A 67 -4.15 -9.31 6.17
CA ILE A 67 -4.71 -9.50 4.82
C ILE A 67 -6.20 -9.84 4.89
N LEU A 68 -6.60 -10.74 5.79
CA LEU A 68 -8.00 -11.11 5.98
C LEU A 68 -8.83 -9.93 6.47
N VAL A 69 -8.36 -9.21 7.49
CA VAL A 69 -9.04 -8.02 8.02
C VAL A 69 -9.20 -6.96 6.94
N GLY A 70 -8.12 -6.63 6.22
CA GLY A 70 -8.18 -5.68 5.11
C GLY A 70 -9.14 -6.12 4.01
N THR A 71 -9.07 -7.39 3.60
CA THR A 71 -9.95 -7.91 2.54
C THR A 71 -11.41 -7.86 2.93
N VAL A 72 -11.73 -8.31 4.14
CA VAL A 72 -13.10 -8.29 4.68
C VAL A 72 -13.59 -6.85 4.80
N TRP A 73 -12.80 -5.96 5.38
CA TRP A 73 -13.19 -4.56 5.55
C TRP A 73 -13.44 -3.87 4.21
N ARG A 74 -12.56 -4.09 3.22
CA ARG A 74 -12.74 -3.55 1.86
C ARG A 74 -14.00 -4.12 1.19
N GLY A 75 -14.33 -5.37 1.46
CA GLY A 75 -15.55 -6.00 0.97
C GLY A 75 -16.81 -5.38 1.59
N LEU A 76 -16.81 -5.22 2.91
CA LEU A 76 -17.95 -4.69 3.67
C LEU A 76 -18.19 -3.19 3.45
N THR A 77 -17.14 -2.44 3.14
CA THR A 77 -17.24 -1.01 2.88
C THR A 77 -17.76 -0.80 1.47
N ASP A 78 -19.03 -0.40 1.34
CA ASP A 78 -19.60 0.00 0.06
C ASP A 78 -19.07 1.38 -0.33
N LEU A 79 -18.14 1.37 -1.26
CA LEU A 79 -17.50 2.58 -1.77
C LEU A 79 -18.08 3.04 -3.10
N GLY A 80 -19.04 2.30 -3.67
CA GLY A 80 -19.82 2.80 -4.80
C GLY A 80 -20.55 4.09 -4.43
N ASP A 81 -20.88 4.23 -3.14
CA ASP A 81 -21.59 5.37 -2.56
C ASP A 81 -20.66 6.42 -1.94
N ALA A 82 -19.34 6.21 -1.93
CA ALA A 82 -18.41 7.23 -1.44
C ALA A 82 -18.60 8.50 -2.28
N PRO A 83 -18.83 9.67 -1.65
CA PRO A 83 -19.07 10.91 -2.39
C PRO A 83 -17.85 11.20 -3.26
N VAL A 84 -18.08 11.70 -4.47
CA VAL A 84 -16.98 12.24 -5.27
C VAL A 84 -16.34 13.37 -4.47
N CYS A 85 -15.01 13.40 -4.42
CA CYS A 85 -14.29 14.47 -3.77
C CYS A 85 -14.75 15.80 -4.35
N ALA A 86 -15.42 16.57 -3.49
CA ALA A 86 -15.98 17.87 -3.79
C ALA A 86 -15.53 18.83 -2.70
N ALA A 87 -15.32 20.06 -3.10
CA ALA A 87 -14.94 21.15 -2.22
C ALA A 87 -15.98 21.38 -1.13
N PRO A 88 -15.54 21.85 0.05
CA PRO A 88 -16.40 22.63 0.92
C PRO A 88 -17.00 23.83 0.14
N PRO A 89 -18.24 24.27 0.44
CA PRO A 89 -18.84 25.44 -0.20
C PRO A 89 -17.94 26.68 -0.09
N GLY A 90 -17.58 27.28 -1.23
CA GLY A 90 -16.69 28.45 -1.30
C GLY A 90 -15.24 28.15 -1.68
N GLU A 91 -14.89 26.88 -1.87
CA GLU A 91 -13.59 26.43 -2.35
C GLU A 91 -13.74 25.64 -3.67
N GLU A 92 -12.70 25.53 -4.51
CA GLU A 92 -12.75 24.81 -5.80
C GLU A 92 -11.95 23.50 -5.77
N TRP A 93 -12.38 22.53 -4.98
CA TRP A 93 -11.84 21.18 -4.97
C TRP A 93 -12.77 20.27 -5.77
N GLY A 94 -12.81 20.46 -7.08
CA GLY A 94 -13.60 19.63 -7.96
C GLY A 94 -12.69 18.85 -8.89
N SER A 95 -12.83 17.52 -8.93
CA SER A 95 -12.47 16.80 -10.14
C SER A 95 -13.41 17.27 -11.26
N THR A 96 -12.99 18.27 -12.04
CA THR A 96 -13.61 18.60 -13.35
C THR A 96 -13.28 17.53 -14.40
N ALA A 97 -12.36 16.64 -14.07
CA ALA A 97 -11.87 15.59 -14.93
C ALA A 97 -12.90 14.49 -15.17
N GLN A 98 -12.87 13.96 -16.40
CA GLN A 98 -13.75 12.90 -16.83
C GLN A 98 -13.54 11.64 -15.98
N VAL A 99 -14.64 10.94 -15.70
CA VAL A 99 -14.60 9.66 -15.00
C VAL A 99 -13.81 8.67 -15.86
N VAL A 100 -12.69 8.17 -15.34
CA VAL A 100 -11.94 7.12 -16.04
C VAL A 100 -12.75 5.83 -16.02
N GLU A 101 -12.93 5.23 -17.20
CA GLU A 101 -13.57 3.93 -17.31
C GLU A 101 -12.71 2.85 -16.64
N LEU A 102 -13.37 1.92 -15.94
CA LEU A 102 -12.70 0.82 -15.27
C LEU A 102 -12.16 -0.18 -16.30
N THR A 103 -10.90 0.01 -16.70
CA THR A 103 -10.21 -0.93 -17.60
C THR A 103 -9.88 -2.25 -16.87
N PRO A 104 -9.69 -3.36 -17.61
CA PRO A 104 -9.29 -4.64 -17.00
C PRO A 104 -7.98 -4.56 -16.22
N SER A 105 -7.02 -3.74 -16.67
CA SER A 105 -5.75 -3.53 -15.96
C SER A 105 -5.95 -2.76 -14.66
N LEU A 106 -6.74 -1.68 -14.67
CA LEU A 106 -7.08 -0.93 -13.47
C LEU A 106 -7.82 -1.81 -12.45
N PHE A 107 -8.78 -2.61 -12.92
CA PHE A 107 -9.48 -3.58 -12.08
C PHE A 107 -8.51 -4.60 -11.45
N ALA A 108 -7.59 -5.16 -12.24
CA ALA A 108 -6.59 -6.10 -11.72
C ALA A 108 -5.69 -5.46 -10.66
N GLN A 109 -5.29 -4.20 -10.84
CA GLN A 109 -4.50 -3.47 -9.84
C GLN A 109 -5.28 -3.28 -8.54
N LYS A 110 -6.54 -2.84 -8.61
CA LYS A 110 -7.43 -2.69 -7.43
C LYS A 110 -7.66 -4.00 -6.69
N VAL A 111 -7.75 -5.11 -7.41
CA VAL A 111 -7.86 -6.45 -6.83
C VAL A 111 -6.56 -6.85 -6.14
N ALA A 112 -5.41 -6.58 -6.76
CA ALA A 112 -4.10 -6.89 -6.17
C ALA A 112 -3.86 -6.12 -4.86
N THR A 113 -4.34 -4.87 -4.78
CA THR A 113 -4.16 -3.99 -3.61
C THR A 113 -5.36 -3.96 -2.67
N TRP A 114 -6.29 -4.91 -2.83
CA TRP A 114 -7.56 -4.95 -2.10
C TRP A 114 -7.38 -5.02 -0.57
N PRO A 115 -6.49 -5.88 -0.02
CA PRO A 115 -6.25 -5.93 1.42
C PRO A 115 -5.72 -4.59 1.98
N GLU A 116 -4.75 -3.99 1.33
CA GLU A 116 -4.08 -2.76 1.76
C GLU A 116 -5.04 -1.58 1.76
N THR A 117 -5.82 -1.48 0.69
CA THR A 117 -6.90 -0.49 0.55
C THR A 117 -7.91 -0.64 1.69
N GLY A 118 -8.29 -1.87 2.05
CA GLY A 118 -9.19 -2.13 3.17
C GLY A 118 -8.64 -1.79 4.54
N LEU A 119 -7.35 -2.03 4.78
CA LEU A 119 -6.70 -1.62 6.02
C LEU A 119 -6.65 -0.09 6.15
N ALA A 120 -6.38 0.62 5.06
CA ALA A 120 -6.41 2.08 5.03
C ALA A 120 -7.82 2.63 5.31
N MET A 121 -8.85 1.96 4.80
CA MET A 121 -10.25 2.30 5.08
C MET A 121 -10.64 2.06 6.52
N LEU A 122 -10.24 0.93 7.09
CA LEU A 122 -10.46 0.63 8.50
C LEU A 122 -9.79 1.68 9.37
N TYR A 123 -8.57 2.08 9.01
CA TYR A 123 -7.87 3.17 9.69
C TYR A 123 -8.65 4.49 9.58
N ALA A 124 -9.13 4.85 8.40
CA ALA A 124 -9.87 6.08 8.18
C ALA A 124 -11.18 6.11 9.00
N ASP A 125 -11.95 5.02 8.98
CA ASP A 125 -13.17 4.86 9.76
C ASP A 125 -12.90 4.95 11.28
N ALA A 126 -11.91 4.19 11.77
CA ALA A 126 -11.50 4.21 13.19
C ALA A 126 -11.02 5.60 13.65
N ARG A 127 -10.61 6.45 12.71
CA ARG A 127 -10.17 7.83 12.95
C ARG A 127 -11.26 8.86 12.67
N GLY A 128 -12.44 8.45 12.21
CA GLY A 128 -13.52 9.36 11.82
C GLY A 128 -13.14 10.27 10.65
N LEU A 129 -12.28 9.82 9.74
CA LEU A 129 -11.86 10.60 8.58
C LEU A 129 -12.94 10.59 7.52
N THR A 130 -13.11 11.73 6.84
CA THR A 130 -13.96 11.79 5.65
C THR A 130 -13.25 11.11 4.48
N VAL A 131 -13.90 10.10 3.92
CA VAL A 131 -13.45 9.41 2.71
C VAL A 131 -14.27 9.89 1.53
N CYS A 132 -13.60 10.25 0.43
CA CYS A 132 -14.23 10.59 -0.84
C CYS A 132 -13.53 9.85 -1.98
N ARG A 133 -14.17 9.80 -3.15
CA ARG A 133 -13.63 9.20 -4.36
C ARG A 133 -13.12 10.26 -5.31
N TYR A 134 -11.87 10.19 -5.73
CA TYR A 134 -11.33 11.05 -6.77
C TYR A 134 -11.61 10.43 -8.14
N ALA A 135 -12.65 10.92 -8.83
CA ALA A 135 -13.21 10.25 -10.00
C ALA A 135 -12.26 10.19 -11.21
N ALA A 136 -11.38 11.19 -11.38
CA ALA A 136 -10.45 11.28 -12.51
C ALA A 136 -9.41 10.15 -12.55
N ALA A 137 -9.05 9.61 -11.39
CA ALA A 137 -8.03 8.57 -11.27
C ALA A 137 -8.59 7.30 -10.62
N ASP A 138 -9.88 7.31 -10.27
CA ASP A 138 -10.63 6.25 -9.59
C ASP A 138 -9.87 5.70 -8.37
N TYR A 139 -9.49 6.55 -7.41
CA TYR A 139 -8.96 6.14 -6.10
C TYR A 139 -9.70 6.84 -4.96
N TYR A 140 -9.47 6.39 -3.72
CA TYR A 140 -10.09 6.96 -2.52
C TYR A 140 -9.14 7.93 -1.81
N VAL A 141 -9.66 9.07 -1.36
CA VAL A 141 -8.92 10.02 -0.53
C VAL A 141 -9.53 10.01 0.86
N ALA A 142 -8.70 9.85 1.89
CA ALA A 142 -9.07 10.24 3.25
C ALA A 142 -8.27 11.47 3.68
N VAL A 143 -9.00 12.53 4.01
CA VAL A 143 -8.41 13.79 4.47
C VAL A 143 -8.14 13.70 5.98
N VAL A 144 -6.89 13.83 6.38
CA VAL A 144 -6.46 13.84 7.78
C VAL A 144 -6.53 15.30 8.29
N PRO A 145 -7.47 15.64 9.19
CA PRO A 145 -7.79 17.04 9.52
C PRO A 145 -6.67 17.79 10.25
N VAL A 146 -5.69 17.09 10.81
CA VAL A 146 -4.53 17.69 11.47
C VAL A 146 -3.28 17.34 10.67
N ALA A 147 -2.83 18.30 9.85
CA ALA A 147 -1.51 18.27 9.22
C ALA A 147 -0.45 18.46 10.32
N GLU A 148 0.02 17.37 10.93
CA GLU A 148 1.23 17.43 11.76
C GLU A 148 2.43 17.74 10.85
N ALA A 149 3.31 18.64 11.30
CA ALA A 149 4.49 19.05 10.54
C ALA A 149 5.31 17.82 10.10
N GLY A 150 5.55 17.71 8.79
CA GLY A 150 6.31 16.61 8.20
C GLY A 150 5.47 15.37 7.81
N LYS A 151 4.16 15.32 8.10
CA LYS A 151 3.30 14.28 7.52
C LYS A 151 3.12 14.54 6.03
N ARG A 152 3.49 13.55 5.22
CA ARG A 152 3.30 13.53 3.77
C ARG A 152 2.01 12.83 3.42
N THR A 153 1.52 13.07 2.21
CA THR A 153 0.54 12.19 1.59
C THR A 153 1.14 10.79 1.49
N VAL A 154 0.35 9.77 1.83
CA VAL A 154 0.79 8.37 1.75
C VAL A 154 -0.27 7.55 1.07
N ASN A 155 0.15 6.77 0.08
CA ASN A 155 -0.70 5.84 -0.63
C ASN A 155 -0.66 4.44 -0.01
N PHE A 156 -1.84 3.85 0.20
CA PHE A 156 -2.05 2.46 0.59
C PHE A 156 -2.94 1.77 -0.44
N GLY A 157 -2.31 1.17 -1.44
CA GLY A 157 -3.00 0.48 -2.52
C GLY A 157 -3.75 1.44 -3.44
N ASP A 158 -5.05 1.57 -3.21
CA ASP A 158 -5.95 2.46 -3.96
C ASP A 158 -6.54 3.57 -3.08
N MET A 159 -5.93 3.81 -1.92
CA MET A 159 -6.36 4.84 -0.97
C MET A 159 -5.21 5.76 -0.61
N VAL A 160 -5.43 7.05 -0.76
CA VAL A 160 -4.52 8.13 -0.41
C VAL A 160 -4.93 8.69 0.95
N LEU A 161 -4.04 8.60 1.93
CA LEU A 161 -4.15 9.31 3.19
C LEU A 161 -3.40 10.63 3.04
N SER A 162 -4.14 11.73 3.00
CA SER A 162 -3.53 13.05 2.79
C SER A 162 -3.85 14.00 3.94
N PRO A 163 -2.85 14.67 4.54
CA PRO A 163 -3.09 15.72 5.53
C PRO A 163 -3.78 16.95 4.92
N ARG A 164 -3.56 17.20 3.63
CA ARG A 164 -4.23 18.21 2.84
C ARG A 164 -4.25 17.75 1.39
N PHE A 165 -5.44 17.56 0.85
CA PHE A 165 -5.56 17.48 -0.60
C PHE A 165 -5.49 18.93 -1.16
N PRO A 166 -5.01 19.18 -2.39
CA PRO A 166 -4.93 20.54 -2.90
C PRO A 166 -6.31 21.15 -3.12
N THR A 167 -6.43 22.46 -2.83
CA THR A 167 -7.66 23.25 -2.99
C THR A 167 -7.86 23.77 -4.40
N VAL A 168 -6.80 23.76 -5.20
CA VAL A 168 -6.78 24.27 -6.57
C VAL A 168 -7.01 23.07 -7.50
N PRO A 169 -7.96 23.13 -8.46
CA PRO A 169 -8.28 21.98 -9.30
C PRO A 169 -7.09 21.41 -10.08
N SER A 170 -6.20 22.28 -10.58
CA SER A 170 -5.00 21.85 -11.32
C SER A 170 -4.01 21.13 -10.44
N GLU A 171 -3.70 21.67 -9.25
CA GLU A 171 -2.81 21.02 -8.28
C GLU A 171 -3.40 19.70 -7.77
N ALA A 172 -4.72 19.64 -7.59
CA ALA A 172 -5.42 18.42 -7.20
C ALA A 172 -5.36 17.35 -8.30
N ALA A 173 -5.47 17.76 -9.57
CA ALA A 173 -5.33 16.87 -10.72
C ALA A 173 -3.90 16.34 -10.87
N GLU A 174 -2.90 17.21 -10.73
CA GLU A 174 -1.48 16.85 -10.76
C GLU A 174 -1.15 15.87 -9.63
N LEU A 175 -1.51 16.20 -8.39
CA LEU A 175 -1.30 15.30 -7.26
C LEU A 175 -2.02 13.97 -7.48
N ALA A 176 -3.25 14.00 -7.99
CA ALA A 176 -3.98 12.77 -8.25
C ALA A 176 -3.36 11.91 -9.34
N GLU A 177 -2.82 12.53 -10.38
CA GLU A 177 -2.06 11.83 -11.41
C GLU A 177 -0.83 11.17 -10.79
N HIS A 178 -0.05 11.91 -10.00
CA HIS A 178 1.10 11.39 -9.27
C HIS A 178 0.73 10.18 -8.39
N GLU A 179 -0.26 10.34 -7.50
CA GLU A 179 -0.69 9.29 -6.58
C GLU A 179 -1.23 8.05 -7.31
N SER A 180 -1.85 8.23 -8.48
CA SER A 180 -2.34 7.12 -9.29
C SER A 180 -1.24 6.23 -9.85
N HIS A 181 -0.03 6.77 -10.05
CA HIS A 181 1.12 6.01 -10.54
C HIS A 181 1.74 5.11 -9.46
N HIS A 182 1.47 5.33 -8.17
CA HIS A 182 1.86 4.40 -7.13
C HIS A 182 1.00 3.14 -7.09
N ARG A 183 -0.24 3.18 -7.58
CA ARG A 183 -1.13 2.01 -7.64
C ARG A 183 -0.52 0.82 -8.41
N PRO A 184 -0.03 0.95 -9.65
CA PRO A 184 0.61 -0.17 -10.34
C PRO A 184 1.89 -0.64 -9.61
N GLN A 185 2.62 0.26 -8.94
CA GLN A 185 3.80 -0.12 -8.14
C GLN A 185 3.40 -1.00 -6.95
N TRP A 186 2.36 -0.62 -6.21
CA TRP A 186 1.72 -1.44 -5.18
C TRP A 186 1.28 -2.79 -5.74
N ALA A 187 0.48 -2.80 -6.81
CA ALA A 187 -0.07 -4.01 -7.39
C ALA A 187 1.03 -5.00 -7.81
N VAL A 188 2.06 -4.55 -8.52
CA VAL A 188 3.18 -5.40 -8.95
C VAL A 188 3.94 -5.94 -7.75
N ALA A 189 4.28 -5.10 -6.78
CA ALA A 189 5.00 -5.55 -5.59
C ALA A 189 4.18 -6.55 -4.76
N THR A 190 2.89 -6.31 -4.58
CA THR A 190 1.98 -7.21 -3.86
C THR A 190 1.88 -8.56 -4.55
N LEU A 191 1.80 -8.60 -5.88
CA LEU A 191 1.81 -9.86 -6.62
C LEU A 191 3.13 -10.63 -6.50
N LEU A 192 4.27 -9.94 -6.49
CA LEU A 192 5.58 -10.57 -6.47
C LEU A 192 5.98 -11.08 -5.07
N ALA A 193 5.69 -10.33 -4.02
CA ALA A 193 6.21 -10.59 -2.67
C ALA A 193 5.22 -10.32 -1.53
N GLY A 194 3.95 -10.04 -1.86
CA GLY A 194 2.87 -9.83 -0.90
C GLY A 194 2.73 -8.37 -0.43
N PRO A 195 1.69 -8.07 0.39
CA PRO A 195 1.27 -6.71 0.69
C PRO A 195 2.29 -5.78 1.34
N ALA A 196 3.29 -6.32 2.04
CA ALA A 196 4.33 -5.51 2.66
C ALA A 196 5.48 -5.17 1.69
N ALA A 197 5.49 -5.72 0.47
CA ALA A 197 6.62 -5.61 -0.44
C ALA A 197 6.88 -4.16 -0.89
N PHE A 198 5.85 -3.46 -1.35
CA PHE A 198 5.99 -2.07 -1.78
C PHE A 198 6.43 -1.14 -0.65
N PRO A 199 5.77 -1.08 0.53
CA PRO A 199 6.17 -0.14 1.57
C PRO A 199 7.58 -0.43 2.11
N VAL A 200 8.01 -1.70 2.13
CA VAL A 200 9.40 -2.06 2.47
C VAL A 200 10.37 -1.59 1.39
N ALA A 201 10.09 -1.86 0.11
CA ALA A 201 10.94 -1.44 -0.98
C ALA A 201 11.04 0.08 -1.07
N TYR A 202 9.90 0.78 -0.96
CA TYR A 202 9.82 2.23 -0.90
C TYR A 202 10.64 2.79 0.26
N GLY A 203 10.47 2.25 1.48
CA GLY A 203 11.20 2.73 2.65
C GLY A 203 12.71 2.48 2.57
N VAL A 204 13.13 1.36 2.00
CA VAL A 204 14.56 1.10 1.74
C VAL A 204 15.11 2.06 0.69
N ASP A 205 14.36 2.30 -0.39
CA ASP A 205 14.76 3.25 -1.43
C ASP A 205 14.82 4.68 -0.88
N ASP A 206 13.78 5.16 -0.19
CA ASP A 206 13.71 6.49 0.44
C ASP A 206 14.84 6.71 1.47
N PHE A 207 15.25 5.65 2.18
CA PHE A 207 16.36 5.75 3.14
C PHE A 207 17.69 6.10 2.48
N PHE A 208 17.97 5.56 1.28
CA PHE A 208 19.19 5.89 0.53
C PHE A 208 18.97 7.01 -0.49
N PHE A 209 17.73 7.24 -0.92
CA PHE A 209 17.34 8.15 -1.98
C PHE A 209 16.08 8.92 -1.54
N PRO A 210 16.20 9.89 -0.61
CA PRO A 210 15.03 10.54 -0.03
C PRO A 210 14.32 11.51 -1.00
N GLY A 211 13.00 11.56 -0.91
CA GLY A 211 12.17 12.57 -1.61
C GLY A 211 12.25 12.46 -3.14
N ALA A 212 12.60 13.55 -3.84
CA ALA A 212 12.77 13.56 -5.29
C ALA A 212 13.85 12.58 -5.80
N ARG A 213 14.72 12.13 -4.89
CA ARG A 213 15.70 11.09 -5.21
C ARG A 213 15.09 9.69 -5.27
N ASN A 214 13.89 9.44 -4.75
CA ASN A 214 13.32 8.11 -4.66
C ASN A 214 12.90 7.62 -6.07
N HIS A 215 13.22 6.38 -6.40
CA HIS A 215 12.92 5.80 -7.71
C HIS A 215 11.43 5.62 -7.95
N PHE A 216 10.65 5.30 -6.91
CA PHE A 216 9.21 5.16 -6.99
C PHE A 216 8.52 6.52 -7.19
N GLU A 217 8.98 7.56 -6.51
CA GLU A 217 8.50 8.94 -6.68
C GLU A 217 8.82 9.47 -8.09
N ARG A 218 10.03 9.18 -8.61
CA ARG A 218 10.38 9.52 -10.00
C ARG A 218 9.50 8.82 -11.02
N LEU A 219 9.23 7.53 -10.82
CA LEU A 219 8.33 6.77 -11.67
C LEU A 219 6.87 7.25 -11.57
N ALA A 220 6.51 7.93 -10.48
CA ALA A 220 5.21 8.57 -10.31
C ALA A 220 5.12 9.98 -10.90
N GLY A 221 6.24 10.53 -11.37
CA GLY A 221 6.35 11.88 -11.91
C GLY A 221 6.63 12.90 -10.81
N LEU A 222 7.83 13.51 -10.84
CA LEU A 222 8.25 14.44 -9.79
C LEU A 222 7.44 15.74 -9.79
N GLU A 223 7.22 16.33 -10.97
CA GLU A 223 6.52 17.60 -11.13
C GLU A 223 5.09 17.52 -10.59
N SER A 224 4.35 16.47 -10.98
CA SER A 224 2.98 16.22 -10.51
C SER A 224 2.90 15.92 -9.01
N GLY A 225 3.98 15.41 -8.41
CA GLY A 225 4.10 15.23 -6.95
C GLY A 225 4.55 16.48 -6.19
N GLY A 226 4.81 17.60 -6.88
CA GLY A 226 5.31 18.83 -6.28
C GLY A 226 6.79 18.78 -5.88
N TYR A 227 7.57 17.86 -6.45
CA TYR A 227 9.00 17.73 -6.20
C TYR A 227 9.81 18.58 -7.17
N VAL A 228 10.82 19.26 -6.63
CA VAL A 228 11.91 19.79 -7.44
C VAL A 228 12.90 18.66 -7.69
N GLU A 229 13.34 18.49 -8.94
CA GLU A 229 14.31 17.45 -9.28
C GLU A 229 15.60 17.61 -8.48
N GLU A 230 16.05 16.51 -7.87
CA GLU A 230 17.31 16.42 -7.14
C GLU A 230 18.18 15.31 -7.74
N GLY A 231 19.51 15.43 -7.61
CA GLY A 231 20.46 14.49 -8.21
C GLY A 231 20.21 13.02 -7.84
N HIS A 232 20.61 12.10 -8.72
CA HIS A 232 20.24 10.67 -8.64
C HIS A 232 21.12 9.79 -7.72
N ALA A 233 22.15 10.36 -7.09
CA ALA A 233 23.08 9.60 -6.26
C ALA A 233 22.48 9.27 -4.88
N PRO A 234 22.88 8.14 -4.26
CA PRO A 234 22.46 7.83 -2.90
C PRO A 234 23.03 8.83 -1.90
N VAL A 235 22.25 9.13 -0.86
CA VAL A 235 22.65 9.94 0.29
C VAL A 235 23.28 9.01 1.33
N LEU A 236 24.56 9.22 1.61
CA LEU A 236 25.30 8.47 2.64
C LEU A 236 25.57 9.37 3.86
N GLY A 237 24.51 9.67 4.60
CA GLY A 237 24.60 10.41 5.85
C GLY A 237 24.98 9.53 7.05
N ALA A 238 25.12 10.16 8.22
CA ALA A 238 25.39 9.45 9.47
C ALA A 238 24.38 8.33 9.79
N PRO A 239 23.05 8.49 9.56
CA PRO A 239 22.10 7.40 9.76
C PRO A 239 22.38 6.18 8.87
N GLN A 240 22.64 6.41 7.58
CA GLN A 240 22.94 5.36 6.60
C GLN A 240 24.22 4.61 6.97
N VAL A 241 25.28 5.36 7.28
CA VAL A 241 26.55 4.78 7.74
C VAL A 241 26.36 3.96 9.02
N GLY A 242 25.55 4.45 9.96
CA GLY A 242 25.24 3.74 11.20
C GLY A 242 24.54 2.41 10.96
N VAL A 243 23.48 2.40 10.14
CA VAL A 243 22.74 1.16 9.78
C VAL A 243 23.63 0.17 9.05
N LEU A 244 24.40 0.62 8.05
CA LEU A 244 25.32 -0.23 7.28
C LEU A 244 26.42 -0.82 8.18
N SER A 245 26.98 -0.02 9.08
CA SER A 245 28.00 -0.46 10.03
C SER A 245 27.43 -1.50 11.00
N ALA A 246 26.24 -1.26 11.56
CA ALA A 246 25.57 -2.20 12.43
C ALA A 246 25.26 -3.54 11.73
N ALA A 247 24.77 -3.48 10.47
CA ALA A 247 24.52 -4.66 9.66
C ALA A 247 25.81 -5.45 9.39
N ALA A 248 26.90 -4.77 9.03
CA ALA A 248 28.20 -5.37 8.79
C ALA A 248 28.77 -6.05 10.05
N LEU A 249 28.71 -5.37 11.20
CA LEU A 249 29.15 -5.92 12.48
C LEU A 249 28.30 -7.13 12.91
N GLY A 250 26.98 -7.07 12.73
CA GLY A 250 26.07 -8.18 12.99
C GLY A 250 26.39 -9.40 12.13
N ALA A 251 26.60 -9.20 10.83
CA ALA A 251 26.98 -10.26 9.89
C ALA A 251 28.34 -10.88 10.24
N ALA A 252 29.33 -10.05 10.57
CA ALA A 252 30.64 -10.51 11.02
C ALA A 252 30.55 -11.33 12.33
N GLY A 253 29.78 -10.86 13.30
CA GLY A 253 29.53 -11.58 14.55
C GLY A 253 28.87 -12.95 14.34
N LEU A 254 27.87 -13.01 13.45
CA LEU A 254 27.23 -14.27 13.05
C LEU A 254 28.21 -15.23 12.36
N ALA A 255 29.06 -14.72 11.46
CA ALA A 255 30.07 -15.51 10.77
C ALA A 255 31.10 -16.08 11.75
N VAL A 256 31.60 -15.27 12.69
CA VAL A 256 32.53 -15.71 13.75
C VAL A 256 31.89 -16.78 14.63
N ARG A 257 30.65 -16.57 15.07
CA ARG A 257 29.91 -17.55 15.88
C ARG A 257 29.76 -18.89 15.14
N ARG A 258 29.37 -18.86 13.86
CA ARG A 258 29.24 -20.07 13.03
C ARG A 258 30.56 -20.82 12.92
N ARG A 259 31.68 -20.11 12.68
CA ARG A 259 33.02 -20.70 12.64
C ARG A 259 33.41 -21.36 13.97
N ARG A 260 33.10 -20.73 15.10
CA ARG A 260 33.39 -21.28 16.44
C ARG A 260 32.58 -22.55 16.73
N VAL A 261 31.31 -22.59 16.34
CA VAL A 261 30.47 -23.79 16.51
C VAL A 261 30.99 -24.95 15.65
N ALA A 262 31.33 -24.69 14.38
CA ALA A 262 31.87 -25.72 13.49
C ALA A 262 33.19 -26.32 14.01
N ARG A 263 34.09 -25.50 14.55
CA ARG A 263 35.36 -25.95 15.16
C ARG A 263 35.21 -26.75 16.45
N ARG A 264 34.07 -26.67 17.13
CA ARG A 264 33.80 -27.46 18.35
C ARG A 264 33.14 -28.79 18.07
N ALA A 265 32.69 -29.02 16.83
CA ALA A 265 31.93 -30.19 16.43
C ALA A 265 32.74 -31.21 15.61
N GLY A 266 34.00 -30.89 15.27
CA GLY A 266 34.97 -31.79 14.65
C GLY A 266 36.21 -31.89 15.52
#